data_AF-A0AAE4QJ31-F1
#
_entry.id   AF-A0AAE4QJ31-F1
#
_cell.length_a   1.000
_cell.length_b   1.000
_cell.length_c   1.000
_cell.angle_alpha   90.00
_cell.angle_beta   90.00
_cell.angle_gamma   90.00
#
_symmetry.space_group_name_H-M   'P 1'
#
loop_
_entity.id
_entity.type
_entity.pdbx_description
1 polymer ?
#
loop_
_entity_poly.entity_id
_entity_poly.type
_entity_poly.pdbx_seq_one_letter_code
_entity_poly.pdbx_strand_id
1 'polypeptide(L)'
;MNLNQMQSLIIPGMCFVVVSLILLVILKKISENHGDMKGKDVDKVVKYMKDHKVESCSMNIDENKIEIFNEETGIVRTSSRKARVGKFIERKMEE
;
A
#
# COMPACT_ATOMS: atom_id res chain seq x y z
N MET A 1 32.52 26.16 26.22
CA MET A 1 31.67 26.31 25.03
C MET A 1 30.59 27.33 25.36
N ASN A 2 30.52 28.46 24.66
CA ASN A 2 29.61 29.56 25.01
C ASN A 2 28.15 29.21 24.70
N LEU A 3 27.21 29.76 25.49
CA LEU A 3 25.77 29.54 25.37
C LEU A 3 25.24 29.74 23.92
N ASN A 4 25.75 30.76 23.24
CA ASN A 4 25.40 31.08 21.86
C ASN A 4 25.83 30.01 20.85
N GLN A 5 26.91 29.27 21.12
CA GLN A 5 27.36 28.17 20.25
C GLN A 5 26.58 26.88 20.48
N MET A 6 26.12 26.62 21.70
CA MET A 6 25.18 25.52 21.97
C MET A 6 23.83 25.79 21.28
N GLN A 7 23.30 27.01 21.33
CA GLN A 7 22.06 27.37 20.64
C GLN A 7 22.16 27.23 19.12
N SER A 8 23.30 27.62 18.52
CA SER A 8 23.56 27.49 17.09
C SER A 8 23.52 26.04 16.58
N LEU A 9 23.84 25.05 17.43
CA LEU A 9 23.80 23.62 17.06
C LEU A 9 22.44 22.97 17.35
N ILE A 10 21.77 23.37 18.44
CA ILE A 10 20.51 22.78 18.89
C ILE A 10 19.33 23.21 18.00
N ILE A 11 19.28 24.49 17.61
CA ILE A 11 18.18 25.05 16.80
C ILE A 11 18.02 24.32 15.45
N PRO A 12 19.06 24.16 14.62
CA PRO A 12 18.92 23.44 13.35
C PRO A 12 18.58 21.96 13.58
N GLY A 13 19.16 21.30 14.59
CA GLY A 13 18.85 19.91 14.93
C GLY A 13 17.38 19.69 15.29
N MET A 14 16.81 20.59 16.11
CA MET A 14 15.39 20.52 16.47
C MET A 14 14.46 20.80 15.27
N CYS A 15 14.85 21.72 14.36
CA CYS A 15 14.10 21.94 13.13
C CYS A 15 14.04 20.68 12.25
N PHE A 16 15.14 19.94 12.11
CA PHE A 16 15.14 18.68 11.37
C PHE A 16 14.21 17.62 11.99
N VAL A 17 14.17 17.53 13.33
CA VAL A 17 13.27 16.61 14.03
C VAL A 17 11.81 16.97 13.76
N VAL A 18 11.45 18.26 13.84
CA VAL A 18 10.07 18.71 13.58
C VAL A 18 9.65 18.45 12.13
N VAL A 19 10.51 18.77 11.16
CA VAL A 19 10.23 18.52 9.73
C VAL A 19 10.07 17.02 9.47
N SER A 20 10.92 16.18 10.06
CA SER A 20 10.83 14.72 9.92
C SER A 20 9.53 14.18 10.52
N LEU A 21 9.09 14.69 11.67
CA LEU A 21 7.81 14.31 12.28
C LEU A 21 6.62 14.71 11.39
N ILE A 22 6.63 15.91 10.82
CA ILE A 22 5.60 16.37 9.89
C ILE A 22 5.55 15.46 8.65
N LEU A 23 6.71 15.10 8.10
CA LEU A 23 6.80 14.18 6.96
C LEU A 23 6.21 12.81 7.28
N LEU A 24 6.51 12.25 8.46
CA LEU A 24 5.94 10.97 8.92
C LEU A 24 4.41 11.04 9.07
N VAL A 25 3.87 12.15 9.55
CA VAL A 25 2.41 12.35 9.67
C VAL A 25 1.75 12.39 8.29
N ILE A 26 2.37 13.09 7.32
CA ILE A 26 1.87 13.13 5.94
C ILE A 26 1.92 11.74 5.30
N LEU A 27 3.01 11.01 5.46
CA LEU A 27 3.15 9.62 4.96
C LEU A 27 2.11 8.68 5.56
N LYS A 28 1.86 8.79 6.87
CA LYS A 28 0.84 7.99 7.56
C LYS A 28 -0.57 8.31 7.05
N LYS A 29 -0.87 9.59 6.79
CA LYS A 29 -2.16 10.02 6.23
C LYS A 29 -2.37 9.56 4.78
N ILE A 30 -1.30 9.47 3.99
CA ILE A 30 -1.35 8.87 2.65
C ILE A 30 -1.66 7.37 2.76
N SER A 31 -1.06 6.68 3.72
CA SER A 31 -1.34 5.26 3.98
C SER A 31 -2.80 5.01 4.39
N GLU A 32 -3.45 5.93 5.11
CA GLU A 32 -4.87 5.80 5.48
C GLU A 32 -5.82 5.88 4.26
N ASN A 33 -5.41 6.53 3.17
CA ASN A 33 -6.20 6.62 1.93
C ASN A 33 -6.12 5.36 1.06
N HIS A 34 -5.11 4.50 1.29
CA HIS A 34 -5.03 3.19 0.67
C HIS A 34 -5.67 2.20 1.64
N GLY A 35 -6.93 1.82 1.38
CA GLY A 35 -7.74 1.03 2.31
C GLY A 35 -6.96 -0.11 2.98
N ASP A 36 -7.00 -0.16 4.32
CA ASP A 36 -6.19 -1.07 5.14
C ASP A 36 -6.31 -2.52 4.65
N MET A 37 -5.18 -3.16 4.34
CA MET A 37 -5.14 -4.49 3.75
C MET A 37 -5.32 -5.55 4.84
N LYS A 38 -6.35 -6.41 4.71
CA LYS A 38 -6.61 -7.47 5.69
C LYS A 38 -5.89 -8.75 5.26
N GLY A 39 -5.59 -9.64 6.21
CA GLY A 39 -4.93 -10.93 5.90
C GLY A 39 -5.66 -11.74 4.81
N LYS A 40 -7.00 -11.70 4.80
CA LYS A 40 -7.81 -12.35 3.76
C LYS A 40 -7.65 -11.74 2.36
N ASP A 41 -7.29 -10.46 2.28
CA ASP A 41 -6.99 -9.80 1.01
C ASP A 41 -5.62 -10.28 0.50
N VAL A 42 -4.63 -10.43 1.39
CA VAL A 42 -3.33 -11.04 1.07
C VAL A 42 -3.50 -12.47 0.55
N ASP A 43 -4.34 -13.28 1.19
CA ASP A 43 -4.61 -14.65 0.73
C ASP A 43 -5.16 -14.70 -0.71
N LYS A 44 -5.97 -13.70 -1.11
CA LYS A 44 -6.50 -13.60 -2.48
C LYS A 44 -5.42 -13.21 -3.47
N VAL A 45 -4.52 -12.29 -3.09
CA VAL A 45 -3.36 -11.90 -3.89
C VAL A 45 -2.42 -13.08 -4.09
N VAL A 46 -2.05 -13.78 -3.02
CA VAL A 46 -1.20 -14.97 -3.09
C VAL A 46 -1.85 -16.07 -3.94
N LYS A 47 -3.17 -16.26 -3.82
CA LYS A 47 -3.89 -17.21 -4.66
C LYS A 47 -3.84 -16.80 -6.14
N TYR A 48 -4.04 -15.53 -6.46
CA TYR A 48 -3.89 -15.03 -7.83
C TYR A 48 -2.50 -15.32 -8.40
N MET A 49 -1.45 -15.02 -7.64
CA MET A 49 -0.06 -15.25 -8.06
C MET A 49 0.20 -16.74 -8.33
N LYS A 50 -0.31 -17.63 -7.47
CA LYS A 50 -0.19 -19.08 -7.64
C LYS A 50 -0.95 -19.60 -8.85
N ASP A 51 -2.19 -19.16 -9.04
CA ASP A 51 -3.06 -19.61 -10.14
C ASP A 51 -2.48 -19.20 -11.51
N HIS A 52 -1.84 -18.03 -11.59
CA HIS A 52 -1.30 -17.48 -12.83
C HIS A 52 0.23 -17.62 -12.98
N LYS A 53 0.90 -18.20 -11.97
CA LYS A 53 2.36 -18.40 -11.93
C LYS A 53 3.16 -17.10 -12.16
N VAL A 54 2.72 -16.02 -11.53
CA VAL A 54 3.41 -14.71 -11.61
C VAL A 54 4.16 -14.41 -10.32
N GLU A 55 5.34 -13.78 -10.45
CA GLU A 55 6.18 -13.39 -9.30
C GLU A 55 5.71 -12.10 -8.64
N SER A 56 4.98 -11.25 -9.38
CA SER A 56 4.41 -10.01 -8.87
C SER A 56 3.04 -9.74 -9.48
N CYS A 57 2.27 -8.84 -8.86
CA CYS A 57 1.02 -8.33 -9.41
C CYS A 57 0.70 -6.97 -8.82
N SER A 58 -0.07 -6.19 -9.55
CA SER A 58 -0.66 -4.94 -9.08
C SER A 58 -2.03 -5.21 -8.47
N MET A 59 -2.43 -4.37 -7.53
CA MET A 59 -3.76 -4.47 -6.92
C MET A 59 -4.35 -3.10 -6.62
N ASN A 60 -5.67 -3.02 -6.72
CA ASN A 60 -6.45 -1.90 -6.23
C ASN A 60 -7.42 -2.40 -5.15
N ILE A 61 -7.48 -1.70 -4.03
CA ILE A 61 -8.27 -2.09 -2.85
C ILE A 61 -9.21 -0.96 -2.49
N ASP A 62 -10.50 -1.26 -2.52
CA ASP A 62 -11.56 -0.40 -2.00
C ASP A 62 -12.10 -0.96 -0.67
N GLU A 63 -13.09 -0.30 -0.07
CA GLU A 63 -13.76 -0.82 1.13
C GLU A 63 -14.48 -2.17 0.88
N ASN A 64 -14.97 -2.39 -0.35
CA ASN A 64 -15.87 -3.50 -0.67
C ASN A 64 -15.24 -4.60 -1.51
N LYS A 65 -14.24 -4.27 -2.34
CA LYS A 65 -13.63 -5.17 -3.32
C LYS A 65 -12.12 -4.99 -3.37
N ILE A 66 -11.46 -6.04 -3.83
CA ILE A 66 -10.06 -6.05 -4.24
C ILE A 66 -10.03 -6.46 -5.72
N GLU A 67 -9.29 -5.70 -6.52
CA GLU A 67 -8.98 -5.98 -7.91
C GLU A 67 -7.48 -6.28 -8.00
N ILE A 68 -7.13 -7.44 -8.56
CA ILE A 68 -5.74 -7.92 -8.70
C ILE A 68 -5.49 -8.10 -10.18
N PHE A 69 -4.39 -7.57 -10.69
CA PHE A 69 -4.07 -7.62 -12.11
C PHE A 69 -2.56 -7.73 -12.34
N ASN A 70 -2.18 -8.34 -13.45
CA ASN A 70 -0.80 -8.35 -13.91
C ASN A 70 -0.81 -8.16 -15.44
N GLU A 71 -0.04 -7.17 -15.91
CA GLU A 71 0.07 -6.81 -17.33
C GLU A 71 0.58 -7.97 -18.21
N GLU A 72 1.48 -8.81 -17.70
CA GLU A 72 1.99 -10.01 -18.40
C GLU A 72 0.89 -11.02 -18.70
N THR A 73 -0.06 -11.16 -17.78
CA THR A 73 -1.19 -12.10 -17.92
C THR A 73 -2.36 -11.50 -18.67
N GLY A 74 -2.49 -10.17 -18.68
CA GLY A 74 -3.66 -9.46 -19.19
C GLY A 74 -4.96 -9.84 -18.47
N ILE A 75 -4.89 -10.40 -17.25
CA ILE A 75 -6.06 -10.83 -16.48
C ILE A 75 -6.27 -9.88 -15.31
N VAL A 76 -7.53 -9.50 -15.09
CA VAL A 76 -7.98 -8.75 -13.93
C VAL A 76 -8.93 -9.64 -13.14
N ARG A 77 -8.53 -9.98 -11.91
CA ARG A 77 -9.33 -10.75 -10.96
C ARG A 77 -9.94 -9.82 -9.91
N THR A 78 -11.26 -9.79 -9.86
CA THR A 78 -12.03 -9.00 -8.88
C THR A 78 -12.65 -9.91 -7.84
N SER A 79 -12.54 -9.56 -6.56
CA SER A 79 -13.19 -10.29 -5.46
C SER A 79 -13.75 -9.32 -4.42
N SER A 80 -14.95 -9.58 -3.91
CA SER A 80 -15.46 -8.84 -2.75
C SER A 80 -14.61 -9.14 -1.52
N ARG A 81 -14.25 -8.14 -0.73
CA ARG A 81 -13.47 -8.30 0.51
C ARG A 81 -14.15 -9.23 1.51
N LYS A 82 -15.48 -9.22 1.55
CA LYS A 82 -16.28 -10.12 2.41
C LYS A 82 -16.34 -11.57 1.86
N ALA A 83 -16.21 -11.76 0.55
CA ALA A 83 -16.28 -13.08 -0.07
C ALA A 83 -15.11 -13.99 0.33
N ARG A 84 -15.33 -15.31 0.32
CA ARG A 84 -14.26 -16.31 0.54
C ARG A 84 -13.19 -16.18 -0.54
N VAL A 85 -11.95 -16.56 -0.23
CA VAL A 85 -10.77 -16.40 -1.12
C VAL A 85 -10.99 -16.99 -2.51
N GLY A 86 -11.74 -18.10 -2.63
CA GLY A 86 -12.06 -18.73 -3.91
C GLY A 86 -13.24 -18.13 -4.69
N LYS A 87 -13.92 -17.08 -4.19
CA LYS A 87 -15.00 -16.41 -4.91
C LYS A 87 -14.47 -15.13 -5.57
N PHE A 88 -14.34 -15.17 -6.88
CA PHE A 88 -13.84 -14.08 -7.70
C PHE A 88 -14.48 -14.10 -9.09
N ILE A 89 -14.32 -13.00 -9.81
CA ILE A 89 -14.67 -12.85 -11.22
C ILE A 89 -13.39 -12.47 -11.95
N GLU A 90 -13.14 -13.10 -13.09
CA GLU A 90 -12.01 -12.76 -13.96
C GLU A 90 -12.51 -12.13 -15.25
N ARG A 91 -11.74 -11.16 -15.72
CA ARG A 91 -11.91 -10.53 -17.03
C ARG A 91 -10.54 -10.31 -17.65
N LYS A 92 -10.48 -10.20 -18.98
CA LYS A 92 -9.27 -9.73 -19.66
C LYS A 92 -9.17 -8.21 -19.52
N MET A 93 -7.95 -7.69 -19.49
CA MET A 93 -7.68 -6.27 -19.69
C MET A 93 -8.12 -5.93 -21.13
N GLU A 94 -9.01 -4.95 -21.27
CA GLU A 94 -9.33 -4.35 -22.57
C GLU A 94 -8.19 -3.36 -22.91
N GLU A 95 -7.68 -3.44 -24.15
CA GLU A 95 -6.66 -2.53 -24.69
C GLU A 95 -7.17 -1.09 -24.85
#